data_AF-A0A367HPM2-F1
#
_entry.id   AF-A0A367HPM2-F1
#
_cell.length_a   1.000
_cell.length_b   1.000
_cell.length_c   1.000
_cell.angle_alpha   90.00
_cell.angle_beta   90.00
_cell.angle_gamma   90.00
#
_symmetry.space_group_name_H-M   'P 1'
#
loop_
_entity.id
_entity.type
_entity.pdbx_description
1 polymer ?
#
loop_
_entity_poly.entity_id
_entity_poly.type
_entity_poly.pdbx_seq_one_letter_code
_entity_poly.pdbx_strand_id
1 'polypeptide(L)'
;MPFLQYLAKLTSPSVRRAAPAGCACPSLPLTLFDGIPRTYLLDDPVACPGPHARHAAYHPRVHLAYLLAQQGRDSCWLAQFTDLPPAAAHRISRAATGSPANHPASPGPVLHPARR
;
A
#
# COMPACT_ATOMS: atom_id res chain seq x y z
N MET A 1 25.36 -4.84 -35.34
CA MET A 1 23.91 -5.00 -35.09
C MET A 1 23.64 -6.33 -34.36
N PRO A 2 23.64 -6.38 -33.02
CA PRO A 2 22.98 -7.45 -32.29
C PRO A 2 21.70 -6.91 -31.63
N PHE A 3 20.58 -7.31 -32.23
CA PHE A 3 19.23 -7.20 -31.72
C PHE A 3 19.04 -8.12 -30.50
N LEU A 4 18.26 -7.66 -29.53
CA LEU A 4 17.40 -8.46 -28.64
C LEU A 4 18.06 -9.41 -27.59
N GLN A 5 18.63 -8.86 -26.51
CA GLN A 5 18.85 -9.64 -25.27
C GLN A 5 18.40 -8.93 -23.99
N TYR A 6 17.56 -7.89 -24.08
CA TYR A 6 17.19 -7.06 -22.92
C TYR A 6 15.72 -7.18 -22.46
N LEU A 7 15.01 -8.23 -22.87
CA LEU A 7 13.57 -8.42 -22.57
C LEU A 7 13.26 -9.76 -21.90
N ALA A 8 14.01 -10.12 -20.86
CA ALA A 8 13.67 -11.28 -20.02
C ALA A 8 13.80 -11.02 -18.51
N LYS A 9 13.80 -9.75 -18.08
CA LYS A 9 14.12 -9.37 -16.69
C LYS A 9 13.03 -8.56 -15.98
N LEU A 10 11.76 -8.74 -16.36
CA LEU A 10 10.63 -8.06 -15.73
C LEU A 10 9.48 -8.97 -15.28
N THR A 11 9.67 -10.30 -15.25
CA THR A 11 8.73 -11.18 -14.58
C THR A 11 9.26 -11.53 -13.20
N SER A 12 9.40 -10.53 -12.33
CA SER A 12 9.36 -10.83 -10.90
C SER A 12 7.93 -11.26 -10.59
N PRO A 13 7.66 -12.53 -10.25
CA PRO A 13 6.38 -12.85 -9.66
C PRO A 13 6.34 -12.02 -8.37
N SER A 14 5.46 -11.02 -8.32
CA SER A 14 5.14 -10.38 -7.06
C SER A 14 4.60 -11.49 -6.18
N VAL A 15 5.48 -12.05 -5.33
CA VAL A 15 5.15 -13.12 -4.41
C VAL A 15 4.01 -12.55 -3.58
N ARG A 16 2.78 -13.01 -3.85
CA ARG A 16 1.61 -12.67 -3.05
C ARG A 16 1.87 -13.22 -1.66
N ARG A 17 2.50 -12.42 -0.80
CA ARG A 17 2.61 -12.72 0.61
C ARG A 17 1.19 -12.59 1.15
N ALA A 18 0.54 -13.73 1.34
CA ALA A 18 -0.62 -13.79 2.20
C ALA A 18 -0.23 -13.12 3.53
N ALA A 19 -0.97 -12.09 3.92
CA ALA A 19 -0.72 -11.42 5.18
C ALA A 19 -0.82 -12.47 6.31
N PRO A 20 0.13 -12.52 7.27
CA PRO A 20 0.05 -13.48 8.37
C PRO A 20 -1.26 -13.27 9.13
N ALA A 21 -1.86 -14.37 9.59
CA ALA A 21 -3.09 -14.36 10.37
C ALA A 21 -2.89 -13.50 11.63
N GLY A 22 -3.39 -12.27 11.61
CA GLY A 22 -3.14 -11.26 12.65
C GLY A 22 -2.81 -9.87 12.10
N CYS A 23 -2.41 -9.74 10.84
CA CYS A 23 -2.27 -8.43 10.19
C CYS A 23 -3.64 -7.85 9.87
N ALA A 24 -3.97 -6.72 10.49
CA ALA A 24 -5.11 -5.90 10.12
C ALA A 24 -5.01 -5.51 8.63
N CYS A 25 -6.05 -5.76 7.85
CA CYS A 25 -6.11 -5.33 6.46
C CYS A 25 -5.96 -3.80 6.40
N PRO A 26 -5.03 -3.24 5.60
CA PRO A 26 -4.88 -1.80 5.51
C PRO A 26 -6.18 -1.24 4.92
N SER A 27 -6.82 -0.37 5.69
CA SER A 27 -8.08 0.26 5.34
C SER A 27 -8.04 1.74 5.70
N LEU A 28 -8.77 2.56 4.94
CA LEU A 28 -8.68 4.01 5.03
C LEU A 28 -10.08 4.62 4.86
N PRO A 29 -10.54 5.46 5.80
CA PRO A 29 -11.75 6.23 5.59
C PRO A 29 -11.50 7.24 4.46
N LEU A 30 -12.32 7.21 3.42
CA LEU A 30 -12.26 8.13 2.28
C LEU A 30 -13.66 8.63 1.95
N THR A 31 -13.70 9.79 1.31
CA THR A 31 -14.91 10.32 0.70
C THR A 31 -14.66 10.35 -0.80
N LEU A 32 -15.49 9.63 -1.56
CA LEU A 32 -15.40 9.61 -3.02
C LEU A 32 -16.37 10.66 -3.61
N PHE A 33 -16.65 10.58 -4.91
CA PHE A 33 -17.55 11.53 -5.59
C PHE A 33 -18.99 11.49 -5.08
N ASP A 34 -19.41 10.41 -4.42
CA ASP A 34 -20.70 10.31 -3.76
C ASP A 34 -20.82 11.19 -2.51
N GLY A 35 -19.69 11.75 -2.03
CA GLY A 35 -19.67 12.64 -0.86
C GLY A 35 -19.85 11.90 0.47
N ILE A 36 -20.06 10.58 0.45
CA ILE A 36 -20.31 9.79 1.66
C ILE A 36 -18.97 9.26 2.19
N PRO A 37 -18.61 9.55 3.45
CA PRO A 37 -17.42 8.97 4.06
C PRO A 37 -17.64 7.47 4.28
N ARG A 38 -16.73 6.64 3.76
CA ARG A 38 -16.72 5.19 3.93
C ARG A 38 -15.30 4.69 4.15
N THR A 39 -15.15 3.61 4.90
CA THR A 39 -13.86 2.93 5.03
C THR A 39 -13.63 2.05 3.81
N TYR A 40 -12.53 2.26 3.11
CA TYR A 40 -12.16 1.48 1.93
C TYR A 40 -10.95 0.60 2.22
N LEU A 41 -10.98 -0.63 1.68
CA LEU A 41 -9.83 -1.52 1.69
C LEU A 41 -8.77 -1.02 0.70
N LEU A 42 -7.52 -1.00 1.16
CA LEU A 42 -6.36 -0.64 0.35
C LEU A 42 -5.72 -1.86 -0.31
N ASP A 43 -5.97 -3.07 0.20
CA ASP A 43 -5.44 -4.33 -0.32
C ASP A 43 -6.55 -5.24 -0.89
N ASP A 44 -6.14 -6.29 -1.62
CA ASP A 44 -7.03 -7.28 -2.20
C ASP A 44 -7.81 -8.02 -1.08
N PRO A 45 -9.15 -8.07 -1.15
CA PRO A 45 -9.97 -8.80 -0.17
C PRO A 45 -9.62 -10.29 -0.08
N VAL A 46 -9.11 -10.90 -1.16
CA VAL A 46 -8.63 -12.30 -1.18
C VAL A 46 -7.31 -12.45 -0.42
N ALA A 47 -6.45 -11.43 -0.46
CA ALA A 47 -5.19 -11.42 0.29
C ALA A 47 -5.39 -11.15 1.78
N CYS A 48 -6.55 -10.59 2.17
CA CYS A 48 -6.87 -10.28 3.55
C CYS A 48 -8.29 -10.74 3.95
N PRO A 49 -8.51 -12.04 4.20
CA PRO A 49 -9.81 -12.61 4.55
C PRO A 49 -10.28 -12.29 5.99
N GLY A 50 -9.63 -11.34 6.68
CA GLY A 50 -9.86 -11.03 8.09
C GLY A 50 -11.19 -10.30 8.37
N PRO A 51 -11.66 -10.29 9.63
CA PRO A 51 -12.91 -9.63 10.03
C PRO A 51 -12.92 -8.11 9.78
N HIS A 52 -11.74 -7.49 9.62
CA HIS A 52 -11.62 -6.07 9.28
C HIS A 52 -12.01 -5.78 7.82
N ALA A 53 -11.87 -6.76 6.92
CA ALA A 53 -12.38 -6.64 5.56
C ALA A 53 -13.92 -6.61 5.52
N ARG A 54 -14.61 -7.15 6.55
CA ARG A 54 -16.09 -7.19 6.57
C ARG A 54 -16.75 -5.82 6.71
N HIS A 55 -16.04 -4.83 7.26
CA HIS A 55 -16.61 -3.48 7.53
C HIS A 55 -16.09 -2.42 6.55
N ALA A 56 -15.19 -2.79 5.66
CA ALA A 56 -14.58 -1.89 4.70
C ALA A 56 -15.00 -2.26 3.28
N ALA A 57 -15.39 -1.26 2.49
CA ALA A 57 -15.77 -1.44 1.10
C ALA A 57 -14.53 -1.67 0.24
N TYR A 58 -14.60 -2.59 -0.71
CA TYR A 58 -13.57 -2.70 -1.74
C TYR A 58 -13.93 -1.84 -2.95
N HIS A 59 -12.99 -1.01 -3.40
CA HIS A 59 -13.14 -0.22 -4.62
C HIS A 59 -11.88 -0.38 -5.50
N PRO A 60 -11.98 -0.95 -6.71
CA PRO A 60 -10.81 -1.26 -7.54
C PRO A 60 -9.89 -0.06 -7.81
N ARG A 61 -10.47 1.13 -8.04
CA ARG A 61 -9.68 2.35 -8.28
C ARG A 61 -8.89 2.80 -7.04
N VAL A 62 -9.44 2.59 -5.83
CA VAL A 62 -8.75 2.92 -4.57
C VAL A 62 -7.57 1.98 -4.36
N HIS A 63 -7.77 0.68 -4.60
CA HIS A 63 -6.70 -0.31 -4.56
C HIS A 63 -5.60 0.00 -5.59
N LEU A 64 -5.98 0.28 -6.84
CA LEU A 64 -5.03 0.68 -7.89
C LEU A 64 -4.23 1.93 -7.51
N ALA A 65 -4.91 2.98 -7.00
CA ALA A 65 -4.26 4.20 -6.55
C ALA A 65 -3.26 3.92 -5.42
N TYR A 66 -3.59 3.01 -4.50
CA TYR A 66 -2.69 2.62 -3.41
C TYR A 66 -1.45 1.88 -3.91
N LEU A 67 -1.60 0.93 -4.85
CA LEU A 67 -0.46 0.24 -5.47
C LEU A 67 0.46 1.21 -6.22
N LEU A 68 -0.10 2.15 -6.96
CA LEU A 68 0.66 3.17 -7.69
C LEU A 68 1.34 4.15 -6.73
N ALA A 69 0.67 4.53 -5.64
CA ALA A 69 1.27 5.36 -4.59
C ALA A 69 2.48 4.68 -3.93
N GLN A 70 2.40 3.37 -3.66
CA GLN A 70 3.54 2.61 -3.14
C GLN A 70 4.75 2.60 -4.10
N GLN A 71 4.52 2.76 -5.39
CA GLN A 71 5.58 2.90 -6.41
C GLN A 71 6.15 4.32 -6.51
N GLY A 72 5.72 5.24 -5.64
CA GLY A 72 6.21 6.62 -5.61
C GLY A 72 5.49 7.58 -6.56
N ARG A 73 4.27 7.24 -7.01
CA ARG A 73 3.47 8.16 -7.83
C ARG A 73 2.88 9.30 -6.99
N ASP A 74 2.95 10.50 -7.54
CA ASP A 74 2.39 11.71 -6.94
C ASP A 74 0.86 11.66 -6.83
N SER A 75 0.33 12.26 -5.76
CA SER A 75 -1.10 12.36 -5.48
C SER A 75 -1.93 13.08 -6.55
N CYS A 76 -1.42 14.14 -7.20
CA CYS A 76 -2.15 14.83 -8.27
C CYS A 76 -2.23 13.95 -9.51
N TRP A 77 -1.14 13.28 -9.88
CA TRP A 77 -1.12 12.30 -10.96
C TRP A 77 -2.06 11.14 -10.68
N LEU A 78 -2.08 10.62 -9.45
CA LEU A 78 -3.00 9.55 -9.03
C LEU A 78 -4.46 9.96 -9.19
N ALA A 79 -4.83 11.17 -8.75
CA ALA A 79 -6.19 11.67 -8.85
C ALA A 79 -6.69 11.68 -10.31
N GLN A 80 -5.84 12.16 -11.23
CA GLN A 80 -6.15 12.22 -12.66
C GLN A 80 -6.22 10.83 -13.29
N PHE A 81 -5.21 9.99 -13.04
CA PHE A 81 -5.10 8.67 -13.65
C PHE A 81 -6.18 7.69 -13.17
N THR A 82 -6.49 7.73 -11.87
CA THR A 82 -7.47 6.82 -11.27
C THR A 82 -8.87 7.41 -11.22
N ASP A 83 -9.07 8.64 -11.70
CA ASP A 83 -10.33 9.36 -11.61
C ASP A 83 -10.90 9.25 -10.19
N LEU A 84 -10.12 9.74 -9.21
CA LEU A 84 -10.47 9.81 -7.80
C LEU A 84 -10.47 11.28 -7.37
N PRO A 85 -11.27 11.67 -6.37
CA PRO A 85 -11.21 13.02 -5.83
C PRO A 85 -9.79 13.35 -5.34
N PRO A 86 -9.29 14.58 -5.57
CA PRO A 86 -7.93 14.97 -5.17
C PRO A 86 -7.64 14.74 -3.69
N ALA A 87 -8.63 15.00 -2.82
CA ALA A 87 -8.53 14.75 -1.39
C ALA A 87 -8.35 13.25 -1.06
N ALA A 88 -9.04 12.36 -1.78
CA ALA A 88 -8.91 10.92 -1.60
C ALA A 88 -7.54 10.43 -2.06
N ALA A 89 -7.08 10.86 -3.25
CA ALA A 89 -5.77 10.50 -3.79
C ALA A 89 -4.61 10.95 -2.88
N HIS A 90 -4.69 12.17 -2.33
CA HIS A 90 -3.71 12.67 -1.37
C HIS A 90 -3.65 11.81 -0.10
N ARG A 91 -4.81 11.41 0.45
CA ARG A 91 -4.86 10.54 1.63
C ARG A 91 -4.31 9.14 1.35
N ILE A 92 -4.61 8.57 0.18
CA ILE A 92 -4.06 7.28 -0.26
C ILE A 92 -2.54 7.36 -0.40
N SER A 93 -2.01 8.42 -1.01
CA SER A 93 -0.57 8.65 -1.14
C SER A 93 0.13 8.72 0.21
N ARG A 94 -0.44 9.45 1.18
CA ARG A 94 0.04 9.49 2.56
C ARG A 94 -0.01 8.13 3.26
N ALA A 95 -1.07 7.36 3.05
CA ALA A 95 -1.19 6.02 3.64
C ALA A 95 -0.16 5.04 3.05
N ALA A 96 0.19 5.17 1.77
CA ALA A 96 1.21 4.36 1.12
C ALA A 96 2.63 4.68 1.62
N THR A 97 2.93 5.95 1.87
CA THR A 97 4.23 6.39 2.41
C THR A 97 4.36 6.15 3.92
N GLY A 98 3.24 6.21 4.64
CA GLY A 98 3.17 5.99 6.09
C GLY A 98 2.99 4.54 6.51
N SER A 99 3.00 3.58 5.58
CA SER A 99 2.99 2.15 5.90
C SER A 99 4.44 1.65 6.02
N PRO A 100 5.01 1.57 7.23
CA PRO A 100 6.27 0.86 7.41
C PRO A 100 5.99 -0.61 7.16
N ALA A 101 6.35 -1.10 5.97
CA ALA A 101 6.67 -2.51 5.83
C ALA A 101 7.70 -2.84 6.91
N ASN A 102 7.30 -3.66 7.89
CA ASN A 102 8.15 -4.44 8.81
C ASN A 102 9.65 -4.19 8.63
N HIS A 103 10.19 -3.17 9.30
CA HIS A 103 11.59 -3.20 9.69
C HIS A 103 11.61 -3.70 11.13
N PRO A 104 12.26 -4.83 11.46
CA PRO A 104 12.72 -4.98 12.82
C PRO A 104 13.64 -3.79 13.06
N ALA A 105 13.25 -2.91 13.98
CA ALA A 105 14.13 -1.89 14.49
C ALA A 105 15.44 -2.60 14.88
N SER A 106 16.53 -2.33 14.15
CA SER A 106 17.85 -2.72 14.62
C SER A 106 17.98 -2.16 16.04
N PRO A 107 18.21 -3.00 17.06
CA PRO A 107 18.57 -2.46 18.36
C PRO A 107 19.91 -1.75 18.16
N GLY A 108 19.94 -0.46 18.46
CA GLY A 108 21.16 0.34 18.45
C GLY A 108 22.25 -0.32 19.32
N PRO A 109 23.52 0.01 19.07
CA PRO A 109 24.63 -0.64 19.75
C PRO A 109 24.50 -0.41 21.26
N VAL A 110 24.37 -1.51 22.00
CA VAL A 110 24.39 -1.53 23.46
C VAL A 110 25.78 -1.09 23.89
N LEU A 111 25.87 0.15 24.36
CA LEU A 111 27.07 0.64 25.03
C LEU A 111 27.16 -0.06 26.39
N HIS A 112 27.97 -1.11 26.49
CA HIS A 112 28.30 -1.72 27.78
C HIS A 112 29.16 -0.73 28.59
N PRO A 113 28.75 -0.34 29.83
CA PRO A 113 29.67 0.36 30.70
C PRO A 113 30.75 -0.60 31.17
N ALA A 114 32.01 -0.23 30.90
CA ALA A 114 33.18 -0.91 31.40
C ALA A 114 33.20 -0.89 32.93
N ARG A 115 33.23 -2.07 33.54
CA ARG A 115 33.55 -2.26 34.96
C ARG A 115 34.89 -1.59 35.29
N ARG A 116 34.91 -0.82 36.37
CA ARG A 116 36.07 -0.62 37.23
C ARG A 116 35.65 -0.84 38.68
#